data_AF-A0A4Q5XW03-F1
#
_entry.id   AF-A0A4Q5XW03-F1
#
_cell.length_a   1.000
_cell.length_b   1.000
_cell.length_c   1.000
_cell.angle_alpha   90.00
_cell.angle_beta   90.00
_cell.angle_gamma   90.00
#
_symmetry.space_group_name_H-M   'P 1'
#
loop_
_entity.id
_entity.type
_entity.pdbx_description
1 polymer ?
#
loop_
_entity_poly.entity_id
_entity_poly.type
_entity_poly.pdbx_seq_one_letter_code
_entity_poly.pdbx_strand_id
1 'polypeptide(L)'
;MKKIILSIYALATFMVARADEGMWIPMLIGKNYDEMVRMGLKLSKEDLYSINNSSLKDAIVQFGGGCTAEMISGNGLLLTNHHCGYDAIAGLSSVEKNYLDNGFWAKNRNQEIPAPGLTVIFLQRMEDVTREVMEATGKTKGDEFSKRFDEVRKKIEAKASENGKYVANVKEFFNGNQYFLLIYKRYTDVRLVGTPPKSLGKFGGDTDNWMWPRHTADFSMFRVYAGPDNEPAAYSPDNKPFKPRKFLPVSIRGVKENDYTMTYGYPGRTNRYEISKGLEVALSDVNPSIVNIRDKRLAIMRKHMDADKSVYLKMTSRYASIANYWKYY
;
A
#
# COMPACT_ATOMS: atom_id res chain seq x y z
N MET A 1 -49.06 11.38 21.77
CA MET A 1 -48.18 10.32 21.20
C MET A 1 -47.70 10.63 19.78
N LYS A 2 -48.57 10.83 18.78
CA LYS A 2 -48.14 11.19 17.39
C LYS A 2 -47.22 12.42 17.31
N LYS A 3 -47.52 13.50 18.04
CA LYS A 3 -46.68 14.71 18.08
C LYS A 3 -45.29 14.45 18.69
N ILE A 4 -45.19 13.61 19.72
CA ILE A 4 -43.93 13.23 20.36
C ILE A 4 -43.09 12.37 19.41
N ILE A 5 -43.71 11.42 18.71
CA ILE A 5 -43.04 10.57 17.71
C ILE A 5 -42.50 11.41 16.54
N LEU A 6 -43.29 12.37 16.03
CA LEU A 6 -42.84 13.31 14.99
C LEU A 6 -41.68 14.21 15.45
N SER A 7 -41.72 14.69 16.71
CA SER A 7 -40.62 15.49 17.28
C SER A 7 -39.34 14.68 17.46
N ILE A 8 -39.42 13.41 17.85
CA ILE A 8 -38.26 12.51 17.95
C ILE A 8 -37.70 12.21 16.56
N TYR A 9 -38.55 11.98 15.56
CA TYR A 9 -38.13 11.75 14.17
C TYR A 9 -37.42 12.99 13.60
N ALA A 10 -37.95 14.19 13.86
CA ALA A 10 -37.32 15.44 13.47
C ALA A 10 -35.97 15.65 14.18
N LEU A 11 -35.86 15.35 15.48
CA LEU A 11 -34.59 15.44 16.21
C LEU A 11 -33.53 14.47 15.67
N ALA A 12 -33.94 13.25 15.29
CA ALA A 12 -33.06 12.25 14.70
C ALA A 12 -32.51 12.69 13.34
N THR A 13 -33.26 13.48 12.55
CA THR A 13 -32.77 14.02 11.27
C THR A 13 -31.71 15.13 11.41
N PHE A 14 -31.55 15.72 12.60
CA PHE A 14 -30.51 16.73 12.87
C PHE A 14 -29.18 16.13 13.34
N MET A 15 -29.13 14.83 13.67
CA MET A 15 -27.87 14.14 13.93
C MET A 15 -27.19 13.80 12.61
N VAL A 16 -26.52 14.80 12.03
CA VAL A 16 -25.62 14.56 10.90
C VAL A 16 -24.43 13.77 11.43
N ALA A 17 -24.36 12.48 11.09
CA ALA A 17 -23.15 11.70 11.30
C ALA A 17 -22.00 12.41 10.56
N ARG A 18 -21.04 12.96 11.32
CA ARG A 18 -19.83 13.55 10.76
C ARG A 18 -18.80 12.45 10.57
N ALA A 19 -18.30 12.39 9.35
CA ALA A 19 -17.26 11.46 8.93
C ALA A 19 -16.01 12.28 8.64
N ASP A 20 -15.26 12.64 9.68
CA ASP A 20 -14.01 13.41 9.52
C ASP A 20 -12.89 12.53 8.93
N GLU A 21 -12.99 11.21 9.09
CA GLU A 21 -12.06 10.21 8.58
C GLU A 21 -12.36 9.80 7.14
N GLY A 22 -11.31 9.60 6.33
CA GLY A 22 -11.46 9.11 4.95
C GLY A 22 -10.13 8.87 4.23
N MET A 23 -10.16 7.99 3.24
CA MET A 23 -9.07 7.79 2.30
C MET A 23 -9.36 8.61 1.05
N TRP A 24 -8.64 9.72 0.87
CA TRP A 24 -8.95 10.72 -0.14
C TRP A 24 -8.12 10.54 -1.41
N ILE A 25 -8.76 10.70 -2.58
CA ILE A 25 -8.08 10.62 -3.87
C ILE A 25 -7.22 11.88 -4.04
N PRO A 26 -5.89 11.76 -4.28
CA PRO A 26 -5.00 12.91 -4.33
C PRO A 26 -5.38 13.96 -5.38
N MET A 27 -5.83 13.54 -6.56
CA MET A 27 -6.32 14.45 -7.61
C MET A 27 -7.56 15.25 -7.20
N LEU A 28 -8.30 14.78 -6.18
CA LEU A 28 -9.50 15.43 -5.65
C LEU A 28 -9.26 16.10 -4.29
N ILE A 29 -8.01 16.21 -3.83
CA ILE A 29 -7.66 16.69 -2.48
C ILE A 29 -8.16 18.11 -2.20
N GLY A 30 -8.39 18.91 -3.26
CA GLY A 30 -8.95 20.24 -3.16
C GLY A 30 -10.27 20.34 -2.39
N LYS A 31 -11.03 19.24 -2.29
CA LYS A 31 -12.30 19.19 -1.52
C LYS A 31 -12.11 19.18 0.00
N ASN A 32 -10.97 18.69 0.50
CA ASN A 32 -10.71 18.56 1.94
C ASN A 32 -9.60 19.48 2.44
N TYR A 33 -8.94 20.19 1.52
CA TYR A 33 -7.74 20.97 1.80
C TYR A 33 -7.94 22.02 2.91
N ASP A 34 -9.06 22.74 2.89
CA ASP A 34 -9.31 23.81 3.86
C ASP A 34 -9.38 23.25 5.29
N GLU A 35 -9.93 22.06 5.46
CA GLU A 35 -9.96 21.36 6.74
C GLU A 35 -8.56 20.88 7.14
N MET A 36 -7.79 20.32 6.20
CA MET A 36 -6.39 19.93 6.46
C MET A 36 -5.56 21.12 6.95
N VAL A 37 -5.75 22.31 6.37
CA VAL A 37 -5.08 23.56 6.80
C VAL A 37 -5.53 23.99 8.19
N ARG A 38 -6.83 23.91 8.52
CA ARG A 38 -7.34 24.17 9.88
C ARG A 38 -6.73 23.22 10.90
N MET A 39 -6.52 21.96 10.54
CA MET A 39 -5.86 20.95 11.38
C MET A 39 -4.34 21.13 11.50
N GLY A 40 -3.74 22.05 10.74
CA GLY A 40 -2.32 22.40 10.88
C GLY A 40 -1.45 22.14 9.65
N LEU A 41 -2.00 21.66 8.54
CA LEU A 41 -1.25 21.50 7.28
C LEU A 41 -0.67 22.85 6.83
N LYS A 42 0.61 22.83 6.44
CA LYS A 42 1.33 24.00 5.91
C LYS A 42 1.68 23.91 4.42
N LEU A 43 1.44 22.77 3.79
CA LEU A 43 1.71 22.53 2.37
C LEU A 43 0.57 23.06 1.48
N SER A 44 0.88 23.48 0.26
CA SER A 44 -0.13 23.85 -0.74
C SER A 44 -0.85 22.62 -1.33
N LYS A 45 -1.92 22.82 -2.09
CA LYS A 45 -2.57 21.71 -2.84
C LYS A 45 -1.60 21.07 -3.84
N GLU A 46 -0.82 21.90 -4.51
CA GLU A 46 0.17 21.51 -5.52
C GLU A 46 1.36 20.76 -4.91
N ASP A 47 1.72 21.09 -3.66
CA ASP A 47 2.71 20.32 -2.90
C ASP A 47 2.25 18.88 -2.65
N LEU A 48 0.95 18.67 -2.44
CA LEU A 48 0.35 17.35 -2.23
C LEU A 48 0.27 16.57 -3.54
N TYR A 49 -0.41 17.14 -4.55
CA TYR A 49 -0.60 16.52 -5.86
C TYR A 49 -0.51 17.56 -6.98
N SER A 50 0.38 17.31 -7.94
CA SER A 50 0.47 18.08 -9.17
C SER A 50 0.86 17.19 -10.34
N ILE A 51 0.26 17.41 -11.50
CA ILE A 51 0.61 16.70 -12.75
C ILE A 51 1.83 17.36 -13.41
N ASN A 52 1.90 18.69 -13.38
CA ASN A 52 2.87 19.48 -14.16
C ASN A 52 4.19 19.69 -13.41
N ASN A 53 4.11 19.89 -12.09
CA ASN A 53 5.23 20.11 -11.19
C ASN A 53 5.43 18.91 -10.26
N SER A 54 6.60 18.85 -9.62
CA SER A 54 6.87 17.81 -8.63
C SER A 54 6.09 18.01 -7.32
N SER A 55 5.52 16.94 -6.79
CA SER A 55 4.72 16.96 -5.55
C SER A 55 5.05 15.75 -4.67
N LEU A 56 4.43 15.65 -3.48
CA LEU A 56 4.61 14.50 -2.58
C LEU A 56 4.36 13.16 -3.27
N LYS A 57 3.45 13.10 -4.25
CA LYS A 57 3.18 11.89 -5.04
C LYS A 57 4.45 11.27 -5.66
N ASP A 58 5.47 12.08 -5.97
CA ASP A 58 6.70 11.61 -6.61
C ASP A 58 7.66 10.95 -5.62
N ALA A 59 7.45 11.16 -4.32
CA ALA A 59 8.20 10.55 -3.24
C ALA A 59 7.48 9.32 -2.65
N ILE A 60 6.17 9.20 -2.82
CA ILE A 60 5.37 8.07 -2.31
C ILE A 60 5.18 7.03 -3.41
N VAL A 61 5.54 5.78 -3.13
CA VAL A 61 5.59 4.72 -4.13
C VAL A 61 4.86 3.47 -3.65
N GLN A 62 4.31 2.70 -4.60
CA GLN A 62 3.83 1.37 -4.28
C GLN A 62 5.01 0.40 -4.34
N PHE A 63 5.17 -0.38 -3.28
CA PHE A 63 6.28 -1.30 -3.06
C PHE A 63 5.76 -2.74 -3.08
N GLY A 64 6.35 -3.59 -3.92
CA GLY A 64 6.04 -5.02 -3.98
C GLY A 64 4.58 -5.36 -4.34
N GLY A 65 3.82 -4.40 -4.86
CA GLY A 65 2.42 -4.57 -5.28
C GLY A 65 1.37 -4.53 -4.16
N GLY A 66 1.78 -4.45 -2.89
CA GLY A 66 0.85 -4.48 -1.74
C GLY A 66 1.18 -3.53 -0.60
N CYS A 67 2.34 -2.88 -0.63
CA CYS A 67 2.79 -1.94 0.40
C CYS A 67 3.01 -0.53 -0.16
N THR A 68 3.21 0.41 0.76
CA THR A 68 3.70 1.76 0.46
C THR A 68 5.16 1.86 0.88
N ALA A 69 5.92 2.68 0.16
CA ALA A 69 7.24 3.12 0.57
C ALA A 69 7.42 4.61 0.24
N GLU A 70 8.44 5.23 0.81
CA GLU A 70 8.74 6.64 0.60
C GLU A 70 10.21 6.87 0.28
N MET A 71 10.48 7.71 -0.71
CA MET A 71 11.81 8.16 -1.09
C MET A 71 12.34 9.12 -0.03
N ILE A 72 13.49 8.82 0.56
CA ILE A 72 14.11 9.63 1.64
C ILE A 72 15.47 10.21 1.25
N SER A 73 15.89 10.04 -0.02
CA SER A 73 17.12 10.67 -0.53
C SER A 73 17.05 10.94 -2.04
N GLY A 74 17.89 11.86 -2.50
CA GLY A 74 18.11 12.12 -3.93
C GLY A 74 18.85 11.01 -4.69
N ASN A 75 19.21 9.90 -4.04
CA ASN A 75 19.93 8.76 -4.62
C ASN A 75 19.14 7.46 -4.49
N GLY A 76 17.81 7.51 -4.56
CA GLY A 76 17.01 6.31 -4.76
C GLY A 76 16.72 5.52 -3.48
N LEU A 77 17.22 5.96 -2.32
CA LEU A 77 16.96 5.33 -1.03
C LEU A 77 15.49 5.50 -0.65
N LEU A 78 14.84 4.40 -0.29
CA LEU A 78 13.48 4.38 0.20
C LEU A 78 13.38 3.68 1.56
N LEU A 79 12.34 4.06 2.30
CA LEU A 79 11.92 3.42 3.54
C LEU A 79 10.57 2.72 3.32
N THR A 80 10.41 1.55 3.91
CA THR A 80 9.14 0.81 4.00
C THR A 80 9.13 -0.01 5.28
N ASN A 81 8.07 -0.75 5.57
CA ASN A 81 8.04 -1.61 6.76
C ASN A 81 8.94 -2.84 6.61
N HIS A 82 9.41 -3.39 7.73
CA HIS A 82 10.13 -4.67 7.77
C HIS A 82 9.24 -5.78 7.23
N HIS A 83 7.96 -5.80 7.62
CA HIS A 83 7.02 -6.80 7.10
C HIS A 83 6.72 -6.65 5.60
N CYS A 84 6.88 -5.45 5.02
CA CYS A 84 6.75 -5.21 3.58
C CYS A 84 7.95 -5.75 2.80
N GLY A 85 9.16 -5.59 3.35
CA GLY A 85 10.38 -6.18 2.78
C GLY A 85 10.54 -7.67 3.07
N TYR A 86 9.71 -8.25 3.94
CA TYR A 86 9.91 -9.57 4.55
C TYR A 86 10.09 -10.71 3.55
N ASP A 87 9.26 -10.72 2.50
CA ASP A 87 9.32 -11.76 1.46
C ASP A 87 10.62 -11.66 0.65
N ALA A 88 11.00 -10.45 0.25
CA ALA A 88 12.26 -10.20 -0.43
C ALA A 88 13.46 -10.57 0.47
N ILE A 89 13.46 -10.14 1.73
CA ILE A 89 14.54 -10.42 2.69
C ILE A 89 14.66 -11.93 2.97
N ALA A 90 13.53 -12.64 3.12
CA ALA A 90 13.52 -14.09 3.29
C ALA A 90 14.05 -14.79 2.04
N GLY A 91 13.65 -14.35 0.83
CA GLY A 91 14.14 -14.89 -0.44
C GLY A 91 15.63 -14.65 -0.69
N LEU A 92 16.20 -13.60 -0.10
CA LEU A 92 17.64 -13.31 -0.13
C LEU A 92 18.45 -14.05 0.94
N SER A 93 17.78 -14.59 1.95
CA SER A 93 18.43 -15.25 3.08
C SER A 93 18.75 -16.71 2.78
N SER A 94 19.78 -17.24 3.45
CA SER A 94 20.05 -18.68 3.56
C SER A 94 20.15 -19.09 5.04
N VAL A 95 20.33 -20.39 5.31
CA VAL A 95 20.56 -20.87 6.69
C VAL A 95 21.84 -20.26 7.29
N GLU A 96 22.87 -20.11 6.46
CA GLU A 96 24.18 -19.54 6.83
C GLU A 96 24.13 -18.01 6.87
N LYS A 97 23.41 -17.38 5.92
CA LYS A 97 23.28 -15.92 5.81
C LYS A 97 21.81 -15.52 5.96
N ASN A 98 21.33 -15.56 7.19
CA ASN A 98 19.95 -15.24 7.51
C ASN A 98 19.78 -13.74 7.81
N TYR A 99 19.53 -12.95 6.78
CA TYR A 99 19.32 -11.51 6.90
C TYR A 99 18.02 -11.15 7.61
N LEU A 100 17.04 -12.05 7.57
CA LEU A 100 15.76 -11.86 8.24
C LEU A 100 15.94 -11.88 9.77
N ASP A 101 16.57 -12.93 10.30
CA ASP A 101 16.73 -13.05 11.76
C ASP A 101 17.85 -12.16 12.29
N ASN A 102 18.96 -12.01 11.55
CA ASN A 102 20.15 -11.29 12.03
C ASN A 102 20.20 -9.81 11.59
N GLY A 103 19.33 -9.40 10.68
CA GLY A 103 19.41 -8.10 10.04
C GLY A 103 20.49 -8.04 8.96
N PHE A 104 20.54 -6.93 8.25
CA PHE A 104 21.52 -6.66 7.21
C PHE A 104 21.74 -5.17 7.06
N TRP A 105 22.98 -4.75 6.77
CA TRP A 105 23.33 -3.35 6.52
C TRP A 105 24.47 -3.27 5.50
N ALA A 106 24.17 -2.82 4.30
CA ALA A 106 25.16 -2.56 3.27
C ALA A 106 26.04 -1.36 3.68
N LYS A 107 27.35 -1.56 3.83
CA LYS A 107 28.30 -0.48 4.18
C LYS A 107 28.57 0.46 3.00
N ASN A 108 28.30 0.00 1.79
CA ASN A 108 28.43 0.77 0.55
C ASN A 108 27.53 0.17 -0.54
N ARG A 109 27.38 0.89 -1.66
CA ARG A 109 26.47 0.52 -2.76
C ARG A 109 26.75 -0.84 -3.38
N ASN A 110 28.02 -1.27 -3.40
CA ASN A 110 28.41 -2.56 -3.98
C ASN A 110 27.99 -3.75 -3.10
N GLN A 111 27.62 -3.49 -1.85
CA GLN A 111 27.10 -4.50 -0.92
C GLN A 111 25.57 -4.59 -0.94
N GLU A 112 24.87 -3.66 -1.58
CA GLU A 112 23.41 -3.70 -1.68
C GLU A 112 22.98 -4.93 -2.49
N ILE A 113 22.05 -5.72 -1.96
CA ILE A 113 21.71 -7.04 -2.51
C ILE A 113 20.53 -6.89 -3.48
N PRO A 114 20.66 -7.24 -4.77
CA PRO A 114 19.53 -7.23 -5.70
C PRO A 114 18.40 -8.13 -5.21
N ALA A 115 17.16 -7.68 -5.28
CA ALA A 115 15.96 -8.45 -4.90
C ALA A 115 15.15 -8.83 -6.15
N PRO A 116 15.39 -10.01 -6.77
CA PRO A 116 14.70 -10.42 -7.98
C PRO A 116 13.18 -10.46 -7.80
N GLY A 117 12.44 -9.93 -8.77
CA GLY A 117 10.98 -9.90 -8.75
C GLY A 117 10.36 -8.78 -7.90
N LEU A 118 11.14 -8.11 -7.04
CA LEU A 118 10.68 -6.93 -6.32
C LEU A 118 10.57 -5.75 -7.29
N THR A 119 9.45 -5.02 -7.19
CA THR A 119 9.23 -3.83 -8.02
C THR A 119 8.77 -2.66 -7.17
N VAL A 120 9.11 -1.46 -7.65
CA VAL A 120 8.65 -0.19 -7.11
C VAL A 120 7.98 0.59 -8.23
N ILE A 121 6.75 1.04 -8.02
CA ILE A 121 6.01 1.79 -9.04
C ILE A 121 5.63 3.19 -8.57
N PHE A 122 5.86 4.18 -9.44
CA PHE A 122 5.67 5.60 -9.19
C PHE A 122 4.44 6.12 -9.94
N LEU A 123 3.50 6.75 -9.23
CA LEU A 123 2.32 7.37 -9.86
C LEU A 123 2.73 8.59 -10.70
N GLN A 124 2.56 8.49 -12.02
CA GLN A 124 2.83 9.59 -12.93
C GLN A 124 1.67 10.57 -12.95
N ARG A 125 0.45 10.06 -13.16
CA ARG A 125 -0.79 10.83 -13.17
C ARG A 125 -2.00 9.93 -13.03
N MET A 126 -3.14 10.56 -12.79
CA MET A 126 -4.47 9.96 -12.80
C MET A 126 -5.35 10.71 -13.80
N GLU A 127 -6.27 9.99 -14.44
CA GLU A 127 -7.23 10.55 -15.40
C GLU A 127 -8.62 9.99 -15.10
N ASP A 128 -9.66 10.83 -15.15
CA ASP A 128 -11.05 10.38 -15.05
C ASP A 128 -11.51 9.85 -16.42
N VAL A 129 -11.79 8.55 -16.48
CA VAL A 129 -12.24 7.86 -17.69
C VAL A 129 -13.69 7.37 -17.56
N THR A 130 -14.42 7.87 -16.56
CA THR A 130 -15.79 7.45 -16.26
C THR A 130 -16.69 7.59 -17.49
N ARG A 131 -16.61 8.72 -18.20
CA ARG A 131 -17.43 8.95 -19.39
C ARG A 131 -17.18 7.92 -20.50
N GLU A 132 -15.91 7.64 -20.80
CA GLU A 132 -15.55 6.67 -21.85
C GLU A 132 -16.01 5.25 -21.49
N VAL A 133 -15.85 4.85 -20.22
CA VAL A 133 -16.33 3.56 -19.74
C VAL A 133 -17.85 3.48 -19.82
N MET A 134 -18.56 4.48 -19.31
CA MET A 134 -20.03 4.50 -19.26
C MET A 134 -20.67 4.56 -20.66
N GLU A 135 -20.06 5.27 -21.61
CA GLU A 135 -20.49 5.29 -23.02
C GLU A 135 -20.35 3.89 -23.66
N ALA A 136 -19.27 3.15 -23.37
CA ALA A 136 -19.05 1.82 -23.91
C ALA A 136 -19.93 0.73 -23.26
N THR A 137 -20.14 0.80 -21.94
CA THR A 137 -20.94 -0.19 -21.20
C THR A 137 -22.43 0.09 -21.30
N GLY A 138 -22.85 1.34 -21.51
CA GLY A 138 -24.26 1.73 -21.58
C GLY A 138 -25.08 1.22 -20.39
N LYS A 139 -26.24 0.60 -20.67
CA LYS A 139 -27.14 0.01 -19.66
C LYS A 139 -26.96 -1.50 -19.47
N THR A 140 -25.86 -2.08 -19.98
CA THR A 140 -25.60 -3.51 -19.86
C THR A 140 -25.44 -3.94 -18.40
N LYS A 141 -25.68 -5.23 -18.12
CA LYS A 141 -25.63 -5.81 -16.77
C LYS A 141 -25.01 -7.21 -16.83
N GLY A 142 -24.60 -7.73 -15.67
CA GLY A 142 -24.09 -9.10 -15.55
C GLY A 142 -22.89 -9.35 -16.46
N ASP A 143 -22.84 -10.52 -17.08
CA ASP A 143 -21.72 -10.96 -17.90
C ASP A 143 -21.46 -10.04 -19.11
N GLU A 144 -22.52 -9.47 -19.69
CA GLU A 144 -22.38 -8.54 -20.81
C GLU A 144 -21.67 -7.25 -20.38
N PHE A 145 -22.00 -6.73 -19.19
CA PHE A 145 -21.30 -5.58 -18.62
C PHE A 145 -19.82 -5.91 -18.41
N SER A 146 -19.51 -7.03 -17.76
CA SER A 146 -18.13 -7.46 -17.49
C SER A 146 -17.31 -7.56 -18.78
N LYS A 147 -17.89 -8.14 -19.83
CA LYS A 147 -17.24 -8.26 -21.13
C LYS A 147 -16.96 -6.90 -21.77
N ARG A 148 -17.97 -6.03 -21.86
CA ARG A 148 -17.80 -4.68 -22.46
C ARG A 148 -16.84 -3.82 -21.66
N PHE A 149 -16.92 -3.90 -20.33
CA PHE A 149 -15.99 -3.23 -19.42
C PHE A 149 -14.55 -3.68 -19.69
N ASP A 150 -14.29 -4.98 -19.79
CA ASP A 150 -12.96 -5.51 -20.07
C ASP A 150 -12.43 -5.06 -21.44
N GLU A 151 -13.29 -5.00 -22.46
CA GLU A 151 -12.93 -4.52 -23.80
C GLU A 151 -12.52 -3.03 -23.79
N VAL A 152 -13.34 -2.15 -23.22
CA VAL A 152 -13.03 -0.71 -23.14
C VAL A 152 -11.83 -0.46 -22.24
N ARG A 153 -11.74 -1.16 -21.11
CA ARG A 153 -10.60 -1.09 -20.19
C ARG A 153 -9.29 -1.42 -20.90
N LYS A 154 -9.23 -2.55 -21.61
CA LYS A 154 -8.01 -2.96 -22.35
C LYS A 154 -7.62 -1.93 -23.39
N LYS A 155 -8.58 -1.33 -24.09
CA LYS A 155 -8.33 -0.28 -25.08
C LYS A 155 -7.71 0.97 -24.44
N ILE A 156 -8.29 1.45 -23.33
CA ILE A 156 -7.78 2.60 -22.57
C ILE A 156 -6.37 2.32 -22.05
N GLU A 157 -6.18 1.17 -21.40
CA GLU A 157 -4.88 0.78 -20.83
C GLU A 157 -3.80 0.62 -21.91
N ALA A 158 -4.11 -0.01 -23.04
CA ALA A 158 -3.17 -0.18 -24.14
C ALA A 158 -2.70 1.16 -24.70
N LYS A 159 -3.63 2.09 -24.94
CA LYS A 159 -3.32 3.46 -25.41
C LYS A 159 -2.43 4.20 -24.41
N ALA A 160 -2.77 4.14 -23.12
CA ALA A 160 -2.05 4.85 -22.07
C ALA A 160 -0.69 4.23 -21.70
N SER A 161 -0.47 2.96 -22.04
CA SER A 161 0.79 2.26 -21.77
C SER A 161 1.98 2.80 -22.57
N GLU A 162 1.75 3.56 -23.66
CA GLU A 162 2.79 4.05 -24.57
C GLU A 162 3.77 2.93 -24.98
N ASN A 163 3.25 1.88 -25.62
CA ASN A 163 4.02 0.70 -26.04
C ASN A 163 4.78 0.01 -24.88
N GLY A 164 4.17 -0.03 -23.69
CA GLY A 164 4.72 -0.70 -22.51
C GLY A 164 5.67 0.16 -21.66
N LYS A 165 5.89 1.43 -22.02
CA LYS A 165 6.66 2.38 -21.22
C LYS A 165 6.02 2.63 -19.85
N TYR A 166 4.68 2.64 -19.78
CA TYR A 166 3.93 2.83 -18.56
C TYR A 166 3.06 1.63 -18.21
N VAL A 167 2.85 1.46 -16.92
CA VAL A 167 1.83 0.56 -16.38
C VAL A 167 0.56 1.37 -16.23
N ALA A 168 -0.42 1.12 -17.10
CA ALA A 168 -1.73 1.77 -17.10
C ALA A 168 -2.77 0.82 -16.49
N ASN A 169 -3.54 1.30 -15.51
CA ASN A 169 -4.60 0.53 -14.87
C ASN A 169 -5.87 1.37 -14.77
N VAL A 170 -6.96 0.94 -15.41
CA VAL A 170 -8.29 1.45 -15.11
C VAL A 170 -8.78 0.77 -13.84
N LYS A 171 -9.18 1.57 -12.85
CA LYS A 171 -9.70 1.11 -11.58
C LYS A 171 -11.09 1.69 -11.35
N GLU A 172 -11.95 0.82 -10.84
CA GLU A 172 -13.27 1.15 -10.36
C GLU A 172 -13.19 1.85 -8.99
N PHE A 173 -13.97 2.91 -8.84
CA PHE A 173 -14.17 3.63 -7.58
C PHE A 173 -15.68 3.76 -7.31
N PHE A 174 -16.03 3.87 -6.03
CA PHE A 174 -17.42 4.04 -5.58
C PHE A 174 -18.37 2.95 -6.12
N ASN A 175 -17.97 1.68 -6.09
CA ASN A 175 -18.76 0.53 -6.57
C ASN A 175 -19.32 0.72 -7.99
N GLY A 176 -18.46 1.13 -8.93
CA GLY A 176 -18.83 1.22 -10.35
C GLY A 176 -19.34 2.59 -10.77
N ASN A 177 -19.45 3.55 -9.85
CA ASN A 177 -19.96 4.88 -10.18
C ASN A 177 -18.89 5.79 -10.79
N GLN A 178 -17.60 5.50 -10.60
CA GLN A 178 -16.50 6.23 -11.22
C GLN A 178 -15.36 5.30 -11.63
N TYR A 179 -14.63 5.70 -12.67
CA TYR A 179 -13.49 4.96 -13.18
C TYR A 179 -12.31 5.91 -13.40
N PHE A 180 -11.19 5.61 -12.75
CA PHE A 180 -9.95 6.35 -12.94
C PHE A 180 -8.92 5.48 -13.64
N LEU A 181 -8.23 6.06 -14.62
CA LEU A 181 -7.01 5.52 -15.19
C LEU A 181 -5.82 6.00 -14.36
N LEU A 182 -5.06 5.07 -13.81
CA LEU A 182 -3.85 5.33 -13.05
C LEU A 182 -2.64 4.90 -13.86
N ILE A 183 -1.70 5.82 -14.07
CA ILE A 183 -0.55 5.61 -14.94
C ILE A 183 0.71 5.66 -14.09
N TYR A 184 1.49 4.59 -14.17
CA TYR A 184 2.65 4.36 -13.35
C TYR A 184 3.90 4.11 -14.18
N LYS A 185 5.04 4.37 -13.56
CA LYS A 185 6.36 3.97 -14.04
C LYS A 185 6.93 2.93 -13.10
N ARG A 186 7.29 1.75 -13.62
CA ARG A 186 7.72 0.59 -12.82
C ARG A 186 9.22 0.39 -12.92
N TYR A 187 9.90 0.39 -11.78
CA TYR A 187 11.32 0.01 -11.65
C TYR A 187 11.43 -1.42 -11.12
N THR A 188 12.35 -2.18 -11.70
CA THR A 188 12.53 -3.62 -11.44
C THR A 188 13.91 -3.97 -10.88
N ASP A 189 14.88 -3.04 -10.88
CA ASP A 189 16.13 -3.16 -10.14
C ASP A 189 15.98 -2.46 -8.78
N VAL A 190 15.59 -3.24 -7.77
CA VAL A 190 15.42 -2.79 -6.38
C VAL A 190 16.33 -3.64 -5.51
N ARG A 191 17.15 -2.99 -4.69
CA ARG A 191 18.19 -3.66 -3.89
C ARG A 191 18.00 -3.42 -2.41
N LEU A 192 18.17 -4.46 -1.60
CA LEU A 192 18.16 -4.36 -0.14
C LEU A 192 19.38 -3.57 0.33
N VAL A 193 19.13 -2.52 1.13
CA VAL A 193 20.16 -1.66 1.71
C VAL A 193 20.33 -1.98 3.19
N GLY A 194 19.23 -2.11 3.91
CA GLY A 194 19.27 -2.32 5.35
C GLY A 194 17.97 -2.88 5.91
N THR A 195 18.07 -3.73 6.92
CA THR A 195 16.93 -4.23 7.68
C THR A 195 17.39 -4.55 9.10
N PRO A 196 16.61 -4.18 10.14
CA PRO A 196 16.89 -4.62 11.49
C PRO A 196 16.73 -6.15 11.60
N PRO A 197 17.31 -6.79 12.63
CA PRO A 197 17.00 -8.18 12.94
C PRO A 197 15.50 -8.35 13.24
N LYS A 198 14.95 -9.53 12.95
CA LYS A 198 13.53 -9.85 13.21
C LYS A 198 13.11 -9.56 14.65
N SER A 199 14.01 -9.74 15.62
CA SER A 199 13.75 -9.44 17.03
C SER A 199 13.36 -7.98 17.27
N LEU A 200 13.79 -7.05 16.42
CA LEU A 200 13.38 -5.64 16.43
C LEU A 200 12.28 -5.36 15.40
N GLY A 201 12.47 -5.85 14.16
CA GLY A 201 11.56 -5.62 13.03
C GLY A 201 10.17 -6.24 13.20
N LYS A 202 10.05 -7.28 14.01
CA LYS A 202 8.79 -7.93 14.41
C LYS A 202 8.79 -8.24 15.93
N PHE A 203 9.32 -7.32 16.74
CA PHE A 203 9.25 -7.41 18.20
C PHE A 203 7.80 -7.63 18.67
N GLY A 204 7.59 -8.53 19.63
CA GLY A 204 6.26 -8.92 20.12
C GLY A 204 5.51 -9.92 19.23
N GLY A 205 6.00 -10.18 18.01
CA GLY A 205 5.47 -11.22 17.12
C GLY A 205 3.98 -11.08 16.86
N ASP A 206 3.29 -12.22 16.83
CA ASP A 206 1.84 -12.27 16.59
C ASP A 206 1.05 -11.80 17.83
N THR A 207 1.62 -11.88 19.04
CA THR A 207 1.00 -11.41 20.29
C THR A 207 0.77 -9.90 20.28
N ASP A 208 1.75 -9.13 19.82
CA ASP A 208 1.64 -7.67 19.79
C ASP A 208 0.96 -7.17 18.51
N ASN A 209 0.84 -8.01 17.46
CA ASN A 209 0.22 -7.58 16.20
C ASN A 209 -1.20 -7.03 16.41
N TRP A 210 -1.61 -5.98 15.69
CA TRP A 210 -2.86 -5.25 15.93
C TRP A 210 -3.07 -4.62 17.32
N MET A 211 -2.06 -4.60 18.20
CA MET A 211 -2.15 -4.01 19.54
C MET A 211 -1.43 -2.66 19.67
N TRP A 212 -1.96 -1.82 20.56
CA TRP A 212 -1.33 -0.64 21.15
C TRP A 212 -1.40 -0.78 22.70
N PRO A 213 -0.37 -0.42 23.49
CA PRO A 213 0.94 0.13 23.12
C PRO A 213 1.79 -0.77 22.22
N ARG A 214 2.74 -0.18 21.47
CA ARG A 214 3.59 -0.91 20.52
C ARG A 214 5.05 -0.46 20.59
N HIS A 215 5.96 -1.43 20.50
CA HIS A 215 7.42 -1.21 20.61
C HIS A 215 8.22 -1.85 19.46
N THR A 216 7.59 -2.10 18.32
CA THR A 216 8.22 -2.73 17.15
C THR A 216 8.92 -1.70 16.27
N ALA A 217 10.17 -1.95 15.89
CA ALA A 217 10.92 -1.14 14.93
C ALA A 217 10.68 -1.65 13.50
N ASP A 218 9.43 -1.55 13.02
CA ASP A 218 8.98 -2.15 11.76
C ASP A 218 9.39 -1.32 10.54
N PHE A 219 10.68 -1.40 10.16
CA PHE A 219 11.19 -0.75 8.96
C PHE A 219 12.22 -1.60 8.21
N SER A 220 12.35 -1.36 6.91
CA SER A 220 13.43 -1.85 6.06
C SER A 220 13.75 -0.80 4.99
N MET A 221 14.95 -0.85 4.45
CA MET A 221 15.49 0.12 3.51
C MET A 221 15.92 -0.58 2.24
N PHE A 222 15.44 -0.06 1.12
CA PHE A 222 15.83 -0.50 -0.21
C PHE A 222 16.30 0.69 -1.03
N ARG A 223 16.96 0.43 -2.16
CA ARG A 223 17.32 1.44 -3.14
C ARG A 223 16.81 1.05 -4.51
N VAL A 224 16.17 2.00 -5.18
CA VAL A 224 15.81 1.87 -6.59
C VAL A 224 17.02 2.20 -7.45
N TYR A 225 17.28 1.35 -8.44
CA TYR A 225 18.29 1.56 -9.47
C TYR A 225 17.61 1.76 -10.82
N ALA A 226 18.30 2.47 -11.71
CA ALA A 226 17.82 2.86 -13.02
C ALA A 226 18.95 2.79 -14.06
N GLY A 227 18.55 2.80 -15.33
CA GLY A 227 19.46 2.95 -16.46
C GLY A 227 20.21 4.30 -16.43
N PRO A 228 21.18 4.49 -17.35
CA PRO A 228 22.00 5.71 -17.39
C PRO A 228 21.21 7.01 -17.61
N ASP A 229 20.02 6.90 -18.21
CA ASP A 229 19.05 7.95 -18.47
C ASP A 229 18.05 8.16 -17.31
N ASN A 230 18.23 7.47 -16.18
CA ASN A 230 17.32 7.45 -15.04
C ASN A 230 15.96 6.80 -15.36
N GLU A 231 15.87 6.03 -16.45
CA GLU A 231 14.69 5.24 -16.82
C GLU A 231 14.72 3.83 -16.21
N PRO A 232 13.58 3.12 -16.15
CA PRO A 232 13.53 1.78 -15.60
C PRO A 232 14.34 0.83 -16.45
N ALA A 233 15.17 0.03 -15.79
CA ALA A 233 15.97 -0.99 -16.41
C ALA A 233 15.86 -2.29 -15.60
N ALA A 234 16.01 -3.43 -16.28
CA ALA A 234 16.30 -4.68 -15.60
C ALA A 234 17.62 -4.58 -14.82
N TYR A 235 17.84 -5.48 -13.87
CA TYR A 235 19.08 -5.52 -13.11
C TYR A 235 20.31 -5.55 -14.03
N SER A 236 21.24 -4.64 -13.76
CA SER A 236 22.58 -4.61 -14.35
C SER A 236 23.57 -4.12 -13.29
N PRO A 237 24.81 -4.65 -13.24
CA PRO A 237 25.86 -4.09 -12.40
C PRO A 237 26.16 -2.61 -12.74
N ASP A 238 25.87 -2.16 -13.97
CA ASP A 238 26.13 -0.80 -14.43
C ASP A 238 24.99 0.18 -14.13
N ASN A 239 23.84 -0.30 -13.64
CA ASN A 239 22.74 0.56 -13.25
C ASN A 239 23.17 1.51 -12.14
N LYS A 240 22.60 2.71 -12.14
CA LYS A 240 22.92 3.77 -11.19
C LYS A 240 21.77 3.97 -10.20
N PRO A 241 22.04 4.47 -8.99
CA PRO A 241 20.99 4.89 -8.08
C PRO A 241 20.00 5.83 -8.75
N PHE A 242 18.72 5.49 -8.68
CA PHE A 242 17.65 6.31 -9.24
C PHE A 242 17.64 7.68 -8.57
N LYS A 243 17.48 8.73 -9.38
CA LYS A 243 17.30 10.11 -8.90
C LYS A 243 15.82 10.44 -8.91
N PRO A 244 15.13 10.44 -7.76
CA PRO A 244 13.70 10.77 -7.72
C PRO A 244 13.48 12.26 -7.98
N ARG A 245 12.29 12.61 -8.48
CA ARG A 245 11.88 14.02 -8.68
C ARG A 245 11.70 14.74 -7.33
N LYS A 246 11.26 14.00 -6.31
CA LYS A 246 11.11 14.48 -4.91
C LYS A 246 11.51 13.37 -3.94
N PHE A 247 12.03 13.78 -2.78
CA PHE A 247 12.25 12.90 -1.63
C PHE A 247 11.89 13.65 -0.35
N LEU A 248 11.57 12.91 0.71
CA LEU A 248 11.10 13.47 1.97
C LEU A 248 12.30 13.75 2.89
N PRO A 249 12.44 14.99 3.42
CA PRO A 249 13.38 15.24 4.49
C PRO A 249 12.89 14.56 5.78
N VAL A 250 13.82 13.98 6.53
CA VAL A 250 13.50 13.31 7.80
C VAL A 250 13.70 14.28 8.95
N SER A 251 12.64 14.55 9.71
CA SER A 251 12.71 15.41 10.90
C SER A 251 13.32 14.64 12.08
N ILE A 252 14.27 15.27 12.79
CA ILE A 252 14.86 14.74 14.03
C ILE A 252 14.34 15.45 15.29
N ARG A 253 13.28 16.27 15.16
CA ARG A 253 12.74 17.10 16.24
C ARG A 253 11.75 16.38 17.18
N GLY A 254 11.44 15.11 16.89
CA GLY A 254 10.41 14.35 17.58
C GLY A 254 8.99 14.75 17.13
N VAL A 255 7.99 14.18 17.82
CA VAL A 255 6.56 14.43 17.62
C VAL A 255 5.89 14.67 18.98
N LYS A 256 4.78 15.38 18.99
CA LYS A 256 3.98 15.67 20.18
C LYS A 256 2.51 15.37 19.92
N GLU A 257 1.76 15.20 21.02
CA GLU A 257 0.32 15.12 20.95
C GLU A 257 -0.26 16.34 20.22
N ASN A 258 -1.26 16.11 19.36
CA ASN A 258 -1.90 17.12 18.51
C ASN A 258 -1.05 17.70 17.37
N ASP A 259 0.15 17.16 17.09
CA ASP A 259 0.84 17.48 15.85
C ASP A 259 0.01 17.01 14.65
N TYR A 260 -0.08 17.85 13.60
CA TYR A 260 -0.70 17.46 12.35
C TYR A 260 0.05 16.26 11.74
N THR A 261 -0.69 15.20 11.41
CA THR A 261 -0.17 14.04 10.70
C THR A 261 -0.95 13.79 9.43
N MET A 262 -0.26 13.34 8.39
CA MET A 262 -0.87 12.94 7.13
C MET A 262 -0.19 11.69 6.63
N THR A 263 -0.99 10.66 6.37
CA THR A 263 -0.53 9.42 5.76
C THR A 263 -0.92 9.41 4.29
N TYR A 264 0.05 9.16 3.41
CA TYR A 264 -0.14 9.07 1.98
C TYR A 264 0.37 7.71 1.53
N GLY A 265 -0.52 6.87 0.97
CA GLY A 265 -0.13 5.56 0.49
C GLY A 265 -1.19 4.89 -0.38
N TYR A 266 -1.06 3.57 -0.49
CA TYR A 266 -1.86 2.71 -1.36
C TYR A 266 -2.74 1.76 -0.55
N PRO A 267 -3.84 2.23 0.06
CA PRO A 267 -4.74 1.35 0.80
C PRO A 267 -5.36 0.31 -0.14
N GLY A 268 -5.43 -0.95 0.31
CA GLY A 268 -5.85 -2.07 -0.53
C GLY A 268 -7.36 -2.13 -0.75
N ARG A 269 -8.15 -2.30 0.32
CA ARG A 269 -9.62 -2.43 0.25
C ARG A 269 -10.26 -1.91 1.53
N THR A 270 -11.41 -1.26 1.37
CA THR A 270 -12.30 -0.88 2.46
C THR A 270 -13.72 -1.30 2.12
N ASN A 271 -14.58 -1.46 3.12
CA ASN A 271 -15.99 -1.80 2.91
C ASN A 271 -16.92 -0.87 3.72
N ARG A 272 -16.69 0.45 3.59
CA ARG A 272 -17.34 1.47 4.43
C ARG A 272 -18.86 1.56 4.27
N TYR A 273 -19.38 1.20 3.09
CA TYR A 273 -20.80 1.31 2.75
C TYR A 273 -21.54 -0.03 2.85
N GLU A 274 -21.00 -0.98 3.61
CA GLU A 274 -21.62 -2.28 3.82
C GLU A 274 -22.95 -2.14 4.57
N ILE A 275 -23.90 -3.01 4.23
CA ILE A 275 -25.21 -3.04 4.89
C ILE A 275 -25.17 -3.94 6.13
N SER A 276 -26.15 -3.76 7.03
CA SER A 276 -26.24 -4.54 8.26
C SER A 276 -26.23 -6.05 8.04
N LYS A 277 -26.86 -6.54 6.97
CA LYS A 277 -26.86 -7.97 6.64
C LYS A 277 -25.48 -8.49 6.20
N GLY A 278 -24.70 -7.66 5.48
CA GLY A 278 -23.32 -7.99 5.13
C GLY A 278 -22.44 -8.07 6.37
N LEU A 279 -22.64 -7.18 7.33
CA LEU A 279 -21.97 -7.24 8.64
C LEU A 279 -22.38 -8.49 9.43
N GLU A 280 -23.66 -8.83 9.45
CA GLU A 280 -24.15 -10.06 10.11
C GLU A 280 -23.44 -11.30 9.57
N VAL A 281 -23.44 -11.49 8.24
CA VAL A 281 -22.76 -12.62 7.57
C VAL A 281 -21.25 -12.62 7.84
N ALA A 282 -20.62 -11.44 7.87
CA ALA A 282 -19.20 -11.32 8.20
C ALA A 282 -18.91 -11.86 9.62
N LEU A 283 -19.77 -11.53 10.58
CA LEU A 283 -19.61 -11.90 11.98
C LEU A 283 -20.04 -13.34 12.29
N SER A 284 -21.14 -13.83 11.71
CA SER A 284 -21.68 -15.16 11.99
C SER A 284 -20.94 -16.27 11.26
N ASP A 285 -20.52 -16.01 10.03
CA ASP A 285 -20.09 -17.07 9.11
C ASP A 285 -18.65 -16.87 8.62
N VAL A 286 -18.36 -15.72 8.01
CA VAL A 286 -17.10 -15.52 7.27
C VAL A 286 -15.90 -15.42 8.20
N ASN A 287 -15.91 -14.50 9.18
CA ASN A 287 -14.76 -14.30 10.07
C ASN A 287 -14.48 -15.55 10.91
N PRO A 288 -15.47 -16.19 11.57
CA PRO A 288 -15.22 -17.42 12.32
C PRO A 288 -14.65 -18.55 11.46
N SER A 289 -15.14 -18.70 10.23
CA SER A 289 -14.63 -19.71 9.29
C SER A 289 -13.16 -19.45 8.92
N ILE A 290 -12.80 -18.19 8.65
CA ILE A 290 -11.42 -17.81 8.35
C ILE A 290 -10.50 -18.09 9.55
N VAL A 291 -10.92 -17.69 10.76
CA VAL A 291 -10.16 -17.90 11.99
C VAL A 291 -9.94 -19.39 12.23
N ASN A 292 -11.00 -20.20 12.21
CA ASN A 292 -10.93 -21.64 12.49
C ASN A 292 -10.04 -22.41 11.50
N ILE A 293 -10.10 -22.08 10.21
CA ILE A 293 -9.27 -22.74 9.18
C ILE A 293 -7.81 -22.31 9.32
N ARG A 294 -7.57 -21.01 9.52
CA ARG A 294 -6.20 -20.50 9.62
C ARG A 294 -5.51 -20.93 10.90
N ASP A 295 -6.22 -21.03 12.02
CA ASP A 295 -5.68 -21.52 13.27
C ASP A 295 -5.07 -22.92 13.11
N LYS A 296 -5.86 -23.87 12.57
CA LYS A 296 -5.39 -25.23 12.27
C LYS A 296 -4.18 -25.22 11.33
N ARG A 297 -4.25 -24.42 10.26
CA ARG A 297 -3.17 -24.31 9.28
C ARG A 297 -1.89 -23.77 9.92
N LEU A 298 -1.98 -22.73 10.74
CA LEU A 298 -0.86 -22.11 11.43
C LEU A 298 -0.23 -23.07 12.44
N ALA A 299 -1.04 -23.84 13.17
CA ALA A 299 -0.54 -24.87 14.08
C ALA A 299 0.31 -25.92 13.35
N ILE A 300 -0.17 -26.42 12.21
CA ILE A 300 0.58 -27.38 11.38
C ILE A 300 1.86 -26.75 10.83
N MET A 301 1.77 -25.55 10.25
CA MET A 301 2.94 -24.86 9.71
C MET A 301 4.00 -24.64 10.80
N ARG A 302 3.60 -24.18 11.99
CA ARG A 302 4.48 -23.92 13.12
C ARG A 302 5.24 -25.18 13.55
N LYS A 303 4.55 -26.32 13.68
CA LYS A 303 5.18 -27.61 14.00
C LYS A 303 6.36 -27.93 13.07
N HIS A 304 6.20 -27.71 11.76
CA HIS A 304 7.26 -28.00 10.78
C HIS A 304 8.35 -26.93 10.76
N MET A 305 7.98 -25.67 10.95
CA MET A 305 8.94 -24.56 11.03
C MET A 305 9.84 -24.68 12.27
N ASP A 306 9.29 -25.10 13.41
CA ASP A 306 10.06 -25.26 14.66
C ASP A 306 11.06 -26.44 14.57
N ALA A 307 10.76 -27.44 13.75
CA ALA A 307 11.59 -28.64 13.59
C ALA A 307 12.78 -28.44 12.62
N ASP A 308 12.69 -27.53 11.65
CA ASP A 308 13.69 -27.38 10.60
C ASP A 308 13.87 -25.91 10.18
N LYS A 309 15.10 -25.38 10.35
CA LYS A 309 15.46 -23.99 10.01
C LYS A 309 15.30 -23.65 8.53
N SER A 310 15.53 -24.61 7.64
CA SER A 310 15.35 -24.44 6.20
C SER A 310 13.86 -24.37 5.84
N VAL A 311 13.01 -25.14 6.52
CA VAL A 311 11.55 -25.08 6.38
C VAL A 311 11.01 -23.78 6.95
N TYR A 312 11.48 -23.39 8.14
CA TYR A 312 11.20 -22.08 8.73
C TYR A 312 11.46 -20.96 7.73
N LEU A 313 12.65 -20.89 7.13
CA LEU A 313 13.01 -19.80 6.23
C LEU A 313 12.14 -19.78 4.97
N LYS A 314 11.81 -20.95 4.40
CA LYS A 314 10.93 -21.07 3.23
C LYS A 314 9.48 -20.67 3.54
N MET A 315 9.01 -20.89 4.76
CA MET A 315 7.60 -20.72 5.12
C MET A 315 7.31 -19.43 5.89
N THR A 316 8.32 -18.76 6.44
CA THR A 316 8.17 -17.62 7.35
C THR A 316 7.33 -16.48 6.77
N SER A 317 7.57 -16.12 5.50
CA SER A 317 6.79 -15.08 4.80
C SER A 317 5.32 -15.46 4.69
N ARG A 318 5.03 -16.67 4.19
CA ARG A 318 3.66 -17.19 4.05
C ARG A 318 2.97 -17.35 5.40
N TYR A 319 3.70 -17.82 6.43
CA TYR A 319 3.21 -17.94 7.79
C TYR A 319 2.77 -16.58 8.33
N ALA A 320 3.64 -15.57 8.25
CA ALA A 320 3.37 -14.22 8.74
C ALA A 320 2.16 -13.60 8.04
N SER A 321 2.03 -13.78 6.72
CA SER A 321 0.87 -13.31 5.96
C SER A 321 -0.45 -13.94 6.45
N ILE A 322 -0.46 -15.25 6.70
CA ILE A 322 -1.64 -15.95 7.20
C ILE A 322 -1.95 -15.55 8.65
N ALA A 323 -0.94 -15.49 9.52
CA ALA A 323 -1.07 -15.11 10.92
C ALA A 323 -1.60 -13.68 11.07
N ASN A 324 -1.14 -12.75 10.22
CA ASN A 324 -1.58 -11.37 10.21
C ASN A 324 -3.10 -11.26 10.04
N TYR A 325 -3.63 -11.92 9.01
CA TYR A 325 -5.07 -11.88 8.76
C TYR A 325 -5.86 -12.87 9.62
N TRP A 326 -5.26 -13.92 10.17
CA TRP A 326 -5.91 -14.74 11.20
C TRP A 326 -6.26 -13.89 12.43
N LYS A 327 -5.35 -13.02 12.86
CA LYS A 327 -5.58 -12.13 14.00
C LYS A 327 -6.45 -10.91 13.68
N TYR A 328 -6.43 -10.46 12.42
CA TYR A 328 -7.26 -9.34 11.96
C TYR A 328 -8.76 -9.62 12.05
N TYR A 329 -9.15 -10.88 11.77
CA TYR A 329 -10.54 -11.33 11.82
C TYR A 329 -10.92 -11.83 13.20
#